data_AF-A0A9P1AU12-F1
#
_entry.id   AF-A0A9P1AU12-F1
#
_cell.length_a   1.000
_cell.length_b   1.000
_cell.length_c   1.000
_cell.angle_alpha   90.00
_cell.angle_beta   90.00
_cell.angle_gamma   90.00
#
_symmetry.space_group_name_H-M   'P 1'
#
loop_
_entity.id
_entity.type
_entity.pdbx_description
1 polymer ?
#
loop_
_entity_poly.entity_id
_entity_poly.type
_entity_poly.pdbx_seq_one_letter_code
_entity_poly.pdbx_strand_id
1 'polypeptide(L)'
;MLLLLLLFYASPTVSSSDWLTPQEQIAASYTCDPECWFNETEINSTSIAHWPVNCSTVCGVISLTLSADLSIFDLTPYFKNLKVLKGALWITNTEYKSTSFLSSLEQIHCDPLGIYINLNKILEELVFGNLTNVTCDFYVYNNTVLDASQFCADHGTTANMYVYANMKNCEGCVSGRIDLDTVKNFKNCTSLLGGTTITDIFLWSGTDMSPLNNVQNISGSFELWNTDAPNLSFMKSLKSIQSNRYWKYDMDLHENYNLTRMEMSSLTVRFVNFISIGITSQFETLTSSKGTFLLNVQQVHPDFCFTTDEMDLFMRNNVQFQTIEAKYCQNETIEGVCDFGGMSILESNCVGILGKVAVNSGDEGYVEKLKTVKSIYGTLSIQNTTLTNLSFLANLQYIASLNDTSTGFQVTFNKQLQNSSLPSLRRVYSLSKYQISFQDNGAGLLNSSACLALMDSLITTNVLFDGQECDDVCTFDRSILSSETLKQWPRKCSTVCADLYIGHETDLTEAQLTSAFKNMKILVGSLVVTRTKYTSGRFLEGLESVECDDSVFMWILNSKMTELGLANLTSISCRVYLASNKAMTRLNVPNLKKLASPSPNYTRVDIDINTLSPDFCITIEEMTNFCQSKKLR
;
A
#
# COMPACT_ATOMS: atom_id res chain seq x y z
N MET A 1 14.09 -55.74 -28.96
CA MET A 1 13.90 -56.39 -27.65
C MET A 1 14.57 -55.49 -26.62
N LEU A 2 13.84 -54.46 -26.17
CA LEU A 2 14.29 -53.48 -25.18
C LEU A 2 14.09 -54.09 -23.79
N LEU A 3 15.14 -54.10 -22.96
CA LEU A 3 15.03 -54.36 -21.53
C LEU A 3 14.94 -53.00 -20.82
N LEU A 4 13.76 -52.63 -20.33
CA LEU A 4 13.57 -51.50 -19.42
C LEU A 4 14.10 -51.89 -18.04
N LEU A 5 15.11 -51.16 -17.56
CA LEU A 5 15.48 -51.12 -16.15
C LEU A 5 14.58 -50.08 -15.45
N LEU A 6 13.62 -50.58 -14.68
CA LEU A 6 12.84 -49.81 -13.71
C LEU A 6 13.75 -49.42 -12.54
N LEU A 7 14.17 -48.16 -12.50
CA LEU A 7 14.70 -47.53 -11.30
C LEU A 7 13.52 -47.24 -10.37
N PHE A 8 13.34 -48.09 -9.36
CA PHE A 8 12.54 -47.76 -8.19
C PHE A 8 13.22 -46.59 -7.47
N TYR A 9 12.65 -45.38 -7.58
CA TYR A 9 12.87 -44.35 -6.59
C TYR A 9 12.18 -44.82 -5.30
N ALA A 10 12.97 -45.39 -4.39
CA ALA A 10 12.57 -45.50 -3.01
C ALA A 10 12.42 -44.08 -2.47
N SER A 11 11.18 -43.61 -2.36
CA SER A 11 10.85 -42.46 -1.52
C SER A 11 11.37 -42.79 -0.12
N PRO A 12 12.24 -41.97 0.50
CA PRO A 12 12.51 -42.14 1.91
C PRO A 12 11.17 -41.94 2.61
N THR A 13 10.70 -43.00 3.25
CA THR A 13 9.64 -42.91 4.25
C THR A 13 10.12 -41.89 5.27
N VAL A 14 9.51 -40.71 5.29
CA VAL A 14 9.70 -39.70 6.33
C VAL A 14 9.15 -40.31 7.62
N SER A 15 10.05 -40.93 8.38
CA SER A 15 9.84 -41.31 9.76
C SER A 15 10.08 -40.08 10.64
N SER A 16 9.17 -39.84 11.58
CA SER A 16 9.14 -38.77 12.60
C SER A 16 9.19 -37.33 12.07
N SER A 17 8.18 -36.54 12.46
CA SER A 17 8.18 -35.09 12.34
C SER A 17 9.33 -34.49 13.18
N ASP A 18 10.49 -34.27 12.56
CA ASP A 18 11.55 -33.47 13.16
C ASP A 18 11.11 -32.00 13.08
N TRP A 19 10.66 -31.46 14.20
CA TRP A 19 10.34 -30.04 14.33
C TRP A 19 11.63 -29.24 14.15
N LEU A 20 11.64 -28.30 13.19
CA LEU A 20 12.77 -27.39 12.98
C LEU A 20 13.09 -26.66 14.30
N THR A 21 14.38 -26.59 14.64
CA THR A 21 14.87 -25.76 15.74
C THR A 21 14.54 -24.28 15.49
N PRO A 22 14.48 -23.44 16.54
CA PRO A 22 14.25 -22.00 16.35
C PRO A 22 15.25 -21.36 15.38
N GLN A 23 16.51 -21.77 15.44
CA GLN A 23 17.60 -21.34 14.55
C GLN A 23 17.31 -21.69 13.08
N GLU A 24 16.85 -22.91 12.81
CA GLU A 24 16.49 -23.34 11.45
C GLU A 24 15.24 -22.61 10.94
N GLN A 25 14.25 -22.35 11.81
CA GLN A 25 13.07 -21.56 11.44
C GLN A 25 13.45 -20.13 11.07
N ILE A 26 14.37 -19.50 11.82
CA ILE A 26 14.90 -18.17 11.50
C ILE A 26 15.65 -18.19 10.17
N ALA A 27 16.53 -19.18 9.96
CA ALA A 27 17.31 -19.31 8.72
C ALA A 27 16.41 -19.54 7.49
N ALA A 28 15.29 -20.25 7.65
CA ALA A 28 14.31 -20.48 6.59
C ALA A 28 13.47 -19.23 6.29
N SER A 29 13.24 -18.37 7.28
CA SER A 29 12.33 -17.22 7.19
C SER A 29 13.03 -15.91 6.84
N TYR A 30 14.32 -15.79 7.13
CA TYR A 30 15.05 -14.54 7.00
C TYR A 30 16.41 -14.69 6.33
N THR A 31 16.68 -13.79 5.38
CA THR A 31 18.05 -13.54 4.91
C THR A 31 18.79 -12.71 5.95
N CYS A 32 19.91 -13.25 6.43
CA CYS A 32 20.72 -12.70 7.50
C CYS A 32 22.18 -12.56 7.05
N ASP A 33 22.86 -11.53 7.52
CA ASP A 33 24.31 -11.44 7.42
C ASP A 33 24.94 -12.53 8.30
N PRO A 34 25.80 -13.40 7.76
CA PRO A 34 26.49 -14.42 8.55
C PRO A 34 27.29 -13.87 9.73
N GLU A 35 27.80 -12.63 9.66
CA GLU A 35 28.54 -12.00 10.78
C GLU A 35 27.61 -11.42 11.86
N CYS A 36 26.31 -11.26 11.57
CA CYS A 36 25.31 -10.73 12.49
C CYS A 36 24.35 -11.81 13.01
N TRP A 37 24.85 -13.03 13.14
CA TRP A 37 24.10 -14.18 13.64
C TRP A 37 24.49 -14.50 15.08
N PHE A 38 23.48 -14.70 15.93
CA PHE A 38 23.65 -15.25 17.26
C PHE A 38 23.19 -16.71 17.26
N ASN A 39 24.15 -17.64 17.23
CA ASN A 39 23.93 -19.08 17.08
C ASN A 39 23.49 -19.80 18.36
N GLU A 40 23.62 -19.14 19.51
CA GLU A 40 23.34 -19.77 20.81
C GLU A 40 21.83 -19.82 21.07
N THR A 41 21.41 -20.79 21.88
CA THR A 41 19.99 -21.00 22.21
C THR A 41 19.53 -20.19 23.43
N GLU A 42 20.48 -19.76 24.28
CA GLU A 42 20.23 -19.03 25.52
C GLU A 42 21.39 -18.07 25.83
N ILE A 43 21.07 -16.94 26.47
CA ILE A 43 22.04 -15.93 26.90
C ILE A 43 22.41 -16.14 28.37
N ASN A 44 23.71 -16.31 28.61
CA ASN A 44 24.36 -16.38 29.92
C ASN A 44 25.80 -15.83 29.81
N SER A 45 26.57 -15.85 30.89
CA SER A 45 27.94 -15.32 30.96
C SER A 45 28.92 -15.95 29.97
N THR A 46 28.63 -17.16 29.48
CA THR A 46 29.46 -17.84 28.49
C THR A 46 29.02 -17.49 27.07
N SER A 47 27.72 -17.55 26.78
CA SER A 47 27.20 -17.35 25.42
C SER A 47 27.13 -15.88 25.00
N ILE A 48 26.99 -14.94 25.93
CA ILE A 48 26.90 -13.49 25.61
C ILE A 48 28.15 -12.98 24.87
N ALA A 49 29.31 -13.61 25.07
CA ALA A 49 30.54 -13.27 24.36
C ALA A 49 30.44 -13.50 22.84
N HIS A 50 29.53 -14.35 22.37
CA HIS A 50 29.26 -14.60 20.96
C HIS A 50 28.23 -13.62 20.35
N TRP A 51 27.69 -12.68 21.13
CA TRP A 51 26.74 -11.70 20.62
C TRP A 51 27.41 -10.71 19.63
N PRO A 52 26.83 -10.47 18.44
CA PRO A 52 27.44 -9.62 17.41
C PRO A 52 27.25 -8.11 17.71
N VAL A 53 28.09 -7.58 18.62
CA VAL A 53 27.97 -6.21 19.17
C VAL A 53 28.08 -5.07 18.14
N ASN A 54 28.66 -5.31 16.96
CA ASN A 54 28.82 -4.30 15.91
C ASN A 54 27.63 -4.24 14.95
N CYS A 55 26.65 -5.12 15.10
CA CYS A 55 25.51 -5.22 14.21
C CYS A 55 24.32 -4.41 14.72
N SER A 56 23.68 -3.66 13.83
CA SER A 56 22.39 -3.01 14.12
C SER A 56 21.20 -3.92 13.89
N THR A 57 21.37 -4.92 13.04
CA THR A 57 20.39 -5.96 12.75
C THR A 57 20.99 -7.29 13.13
N VAL A 58 20.34 -8.03 14.03
CA VAL A 58 20.83 -9.33 14.50
C VAL A 58 19.79 -10.39 14.22
N CYS A 59 20.24 -11.54 13.71
CA CYS A 59 19.41 -12.73 13.60
C CYS A 59 19.74 -13.70 14.73
N GLY A 60 18.72 -14.21 15.40
CA GLY A 60 18.89 -15.15 16.49
C GLY A 60 17.80 -15.06 17.54
N VAL A 61 17.98 -15.80 18.63
CA VAL A 61 17.03 -15.84 19.75
C VAL A 61 17.63 -15.13 20.95
N ILE A 62 16.95 -14.11 21.45
CA ILE A 62 17.22 -13.54 22.77
C ILE A 62 16.42 -14.37 23.77
N SER A 63 17.02 -15.40 24.36
CA SER A 63 16.40 -16.21 25.41
C SER A 63 17.12 -15.99 26.73
N LEU A 64 16.39 -15.48 27.72
CA LEU A 64 16.86 -15.21 29.08
C LEU A 64 15.91 -15.92 30.05
N THR A 65 16.45 -16.83 30.86
CA THR A 65 15.68 -17.55 31.88
C THR A 65 16.27 -17.39 33.28
N LEU A 66 15.82 -18.20 34.25
CA LEU A 66 16.39 -18.25 35.59
C LEU A 66 17.88 -18.64 35.60
N SER A 67 18.37 -19.29 34.54
CA SER A 67 19.79 -19.65 34.38
C SER A 67 20.66 -18.44 34.01
N ALA A 68 20.07 -17.29 33.65
CA ALA A 68 20.81 -16.10 33.29
C ALA A 68 21.55 -15.55 34.52
N ASP A 69 22.87 -15.60 34.48
CA ASP A 69 23.80 -15.15 35.51
C ASP A 69 24.36 -13.74 35.24
N LEU A 70 23.72 -13.01 34.33
CA LEU A 70 24.07 -11.66 33.91
C LEU A 70 23.08 -10.64 34.48
N SER A 71 23.57 -9.50 34.97
CA SER A 71 22.72 -8.38 35.33
C SER A 71 22.31 -7.54 34.10
N ILE A 72 21.31 -6.67 34.25
CA ILE A 72 20.94 -5.69 33.22
C ILE A 72 22.13 -4.80 32.81
N PHE A 73 22.99 -4.47 33.77
CA PHE A 73 24.20 -3.69 33.51
C PHE A 73 25.18 -4.46 32.62
N ASP A 74 25.31 -5.78 32.81
CA ASP A 74 26.19 -6.62 32.01
C ASP A 74 25.65 -6.80 30.57
N LEU A 75 24.33 -6.86 30.40
CA LEU A 75 23.69 -6.98 29.08
C LEU A 75 23.78 -5.69 28.26
N THR A 76 23.59 -4.52 28.89
CA THR A 76 23.42 -3.23 28.20
C THR A 76 24.49 -2.93 27.11
N PRO A 77 25.80 -3.12 27.34
CA PRO A 77 26.82 -2.86 26.33
C PRO A 77 26.70 -3.70 25.05
N TYR A 78 26.17 -4.91 25.15
CA TYR A 78 26.02 -5.84 24.03
C TYR A 78 24.84 -5.46 23.13
N PHE A 79 23.77 -4.95 23.73
CA PHE A 79 22.52 -4.64 23.03
C PHE A 79 22.42 -3.19 22.54
N LYS A 80 23.31 -2.28 22.96
CA LYS A 80 23.25 -0.83 22.64
C LYS A 80 23.07 -0.48 21.16
N ASN A 81 23.57 -1.33 20.25
CA ASN A 81 23.52 -1.10 18.81
C ASN A 81 22.33 -1.81 18.15
N LEU A 82 21.69 -2.76 18.85
CA LEU A 82 20.58 -3.56 18.31
C LEU A 82 19.38 -2.66 18.05
N LYS A 83 19.06 -2.45 16.78
CA LYS A 83 17.86 -1.74 16.31
C LYS A 83 16.81 -2.71 15.75
N VAL A 84 17.25 -3.80 15.13
CA VAL A 84 16.37 -4.77 14.47
C VAL A 84 16.72 -6.18 14.94
N LEU A 85 15.76 -6.88 15.53
CA LEU A 85 15.87 -8.31 15.80
C LEU A 85 15.13 -9.10 14.71
N LYS A 86 15.77 -10.10 14.12
CA LYS A 86 15.14 -11.10 13.25
C LYS A 86 15.20 -12.47 13.95
N GLY A 87 14.13 -12.83 14.63
CA GLY A 87 14.05 -14.03 15.46
C GLY A 87 13.19 -13.80 16.69
N ALA A 88 13.47 -14.50 17.78
CA ALA A 88 12.59 -14.53 18.94
C ALA A 88 13.14 -13.79 20.16
N LEU A 89 12.22 -13.34 21.03
CA LEU A 89 12.52 -12.70 22.30
C LEU A 89 11.76 -13.40 23.43
N TRP A 90 12.49 -14.14 24.26
CA TRP A 90 11.97 -14.92 25.38
C TRP A 90 12.64 -14.46 26.68
N ILE A 91 11.88 -13.80 27.56
CA ILE A 91 12.34 -13.35 28.87
C ILE A 91 11.43 -13.98 29.91
N THR A 92 11.86 -15.10 30.47
CA THR A 92 10.98 -15.99 31.22
C THR A 92 11.56 -16.32 32.58
N ASN A 93 10.83 -16.07 33.67
CA ASN A 93 11.26 -16.46 35.03
C ASN A 93 12.64 -15.90 35.42
N THR A 94 12.90 -14.63 35.08
CA THR A 94 14.13 -13.91 35.41
C THR A 94 13.98 -13.05 36.68
N GLU A 95 15.12 -12.59 37.22
CA GLU A 95 15.19 -11.64 38.33
C GLU A 95 15.48 -10.21 37.83
N TYR A 96 14.98 -9.87 36.63
CA TYR A 96 15.13 -8.53 36.06
C TYR A 96 13.98 -7.61 36.47
N LYS A 97 14.34 -6.38 36.87
CA LYS A 97 13.36 -5.33 37.19
C LYS A 97 12.86 -4.55 35.97
N SER A 98 13.63 -4.55 34.89
CA SER A 98 13.27 -3.86 33.65
C SER A 98 13.89 -4.56 32.45
N THR A 99 13.42 -4.23 31.24
CA THR A 99 14.05 -4.66 29.98
C THR A 99 14.96 -3.57 29.37
N SER A 100 15.50 -2.64 30.16
CA SER A 100 16.18 -1.42 29.66
C SER A 100 17.38 -1.65 28.75
N PHE A 101 17.97 -2.85 28.76
CA PHE A 101 18.99 -3.25 27.79
C PHE A 101 18.46 -3.31 26.35
N LEU A 102 17.14 -3.35 26.14
CA LEU A 102 16.47 -3.31 24.82
C LEU A 102 16.03 -1.90 24.38
N SER A 103 16.49 -0.85 25.08
CA SER A 103 16.10 0.56 24.81
C SER A 103 16.44 1.09 23.41
N SER A 104 17.31 0.42 22.65
CA SER A 104 17.63 0.75 21.25
C SER A 104 16.79 0.00 20.21
N LEU A 105 15.99 -1.00 20.63
CA LEU A 105 15.27 -1.89 19.72
C LEU A 105 14.07 -1.18 19.10
N GLU A 106 14.07 -1.05 17.77
CA GLU A 106 13.07 -0.31 16.99
C GLU A 106 12.16 -1.24 16.17
N GLN A 107 12.62 -2.46 15.84
CA GLN A 107 11.84 -3.44 15.08
C GLN A 107 12.11 -4.88 15.52
N ILE A 108 11.08 -5.73 15.50
CA ILE A 108 11.18 -7.16 15.80
C ILE A 108 10.49 -7.96 14.70
N HIS A 109 11.27 -8.72 13.93
CA HIS A 109 10.79 -9.63 12.90
C HIS A 109 10.84 -11.05 13.46
N CYS A 110 9.73 -11.55 14.00
CA CYS A 110 9.67 -12.73 14.85
C CYS A 110 8.84 -13.90 14.31
N ASP A 111 8.19 -13.79 13.15
CA ASP A 111 7.53 -14.93 12.50
C ASP A 111 8.57 -16.00 12.07
N PRO A 112 8.29 -17.31 12.18
CA PRO A 112 7.10 -17.96 12.75
C PRO A 112 7.20 -18.22 14.26
N LEU A 113 8.20 -17.66 14.93
CA LEU A 113 8.37 -17.77 16.38
C LEU A 113 7.45 -16.76 17.10
N GLY A 114 7.89 -16.21 18.24
CA GLY A 114 7.07 -15.29 19.02
C GLY A 114 7.88 -14.54 20.07
N ILE A 115 7.21 -13.56 20.68
CA ILE A 115 7.73 -12.79 21.82
C ILE A 115 7.01 -13.25 23.09
N TYR A 116 7.77 -13.64 24.11
CA TYR A 116 7.23 -14.07 25.39
C TYR A 116 7.99 -13.40 26.54
N ILE A 117 7.30 -12.60 27.34
CA ILE A 117 7.83 -12.00 28.56
C ILE A 117 6.92 -12.41 29.72
N ASN A 118 7.30 -13.44 30.45
CA ASN A 118 6.40 -14.06 31.42
C ASN A 118 7.07 -14.60 32.67
N LEU A 119 6.28 -14.74 33.73
CA LEU A 119 6.72 -15.30 35.01
C LEU A 119 7.86 -14.54 35.69
N ASN A 120 8.14 -13.29 35.29
CA ASN A 120 9.18 -12.47 35.91
C ASN A 120 8.59 -11.77 37.14
N LYS A 121 8.90 -12.29 38.33
CA LYS A 121 8.22 -11.90 39.59
C LYS A 121 8.50 -10.47 40.02
N ILE A 122 9.65 -9.93 39.64
CA ILE A 122 10.11 -8.59 40.03
C ILE A 122 10.23 -7.61 38.85
N LEU A 123 9.72 -7.97 37.67
CA LEU A 123 9.72 -7.08 36.50
C LEU A 123 8.70 -5.95 36.71
N GLU A 124 9.18 -4.71 36.80
CA GLU A 124 8.40 -3.52 37.12
C GLU A 124 7.99 -2.76 35.84
N GLU A 125 8.83 -2.75 34.80
CA GLU A 125 8.62 -1.98 33.57
C GLU A 125 9.14 -2.68 32.30
N LEU A 126 8.48 -2.42 31.16
CA LEU A 126 8.95 -2.77 29.83
C LEU A 126 9.56 -1.54 29.18
N VAL A 127 10.84 -1.61 28.85
CA VAL A 127 11.60 -0.53 28.22
C VAL A 127 12.15 -1.05 26.89
N PHE A 128 11.68 -0.44 25.81
CA PHE A 128 12.08 -0.70 24.43
C PHE A 128 12.45 0.62 23.75
N GLY A 129 13.03 0.56 22.54
CA GLY A 129 13.12 1.74 21.68
C GLY A 129 11.74 2.12 21.11
N ASN A 130 11.72 3.06 20.17
CA ASN A 130 10.49 3.40 19.47
C ASN A 130 10.10 2.26 18.52
N LEU A 131 9.32 1.29 19.01
CA LEU A 131 8.90 0.13 18.22
C LEU A 131 7.98 0.59 17.08
N THR A 132 8.52 0.51 15.86
CA THR A 132 7.82 0.92 14.62
C THR A 132 7.22 -0.26 13.88
N ASN A 133 7.73 -1.47 14.11
CA ASN A 133 7.29 -2.66 13.39
C ASN A 133 7.56 -3.92 14.22
N VAL A 134 6.52 -4.68 14.53
CA VAL A 134 6.62 -5.98 15.19
C VAL A 134 5.83 -6.98 14.38
N THR A 135 6.52 -8.02 13.92
CA THR A 135 5.95 -8.96 12.96
C THR A 135 5.30 -10.19 13.56
N CYS A 136 5.08 -10.28 14.86
CA CYS A 136 4.36 -11.39 15.46
C CYS A 136 3.53 -10.91 16.66
N ASP A 137 2.83 -11.84 17.30
CA ASP A 137 2.10 -11.58 18.54
C ASP A 137 3.05 -11.34 19.71
N PHE A 138 2.67 -10.38 20.57
CA PHE A 138 3.47 -9.94 21.71
C PHE A 138 2.82 -10.40 23.02
N TYR A 139 3.39 -11.44 23.64
CA TYR A 139 2.84 -12.03 24.87
C TYR A 139 3.57 -11.52 26.11
N VAL A 140 2.83 -10.88 27.02
CA VAL A 140 3.35 -10.43 28.33
C VAL A 140 2.39 -10.85 29.43
N TYR A 141 2.77 -11.85 30.22
CA TYR A 141 1.83 -12.38 31.21
C TYR A 141 2.45 -12.96 32.47
N ASN A 142 1.67 -12.99 33.54
CA ASN A 142 2.10 -13.50 34.85
C ASN A 142 3.34 -12.78 35.40
N ASN A 143 3.53 -11.48 35.13
CA ASN A 143 4.57 -10.65 35.75
C ASN A 143 3.92 -9.82 36.87
N THR A 144 3.97 -10.33 38.10
CA THR A 144 3.07 -9.92 39.20
C THR A 144 3.22 -8.48 39.67
N VAL A 145 4.33 -7.80 39.33
CA VAL A 145 4.57 -6.40 39.71
C VAL A 145 4.70 -5.46 38.50
N LEU A 146 4.50 -5.97 37.28
CA LEU A 146 4.67 -5.19 36.05
C LEU A 146 3.49 -4.24 35.83
N ASP A 147 3.79 -2.95 35.68
CA ASP A 147 2.86 -1.95 35.14
C ASP A 147 3.09 -1.80 33.63
N ALA A 148 2.30 -2.51 32.82
CA ALA A 148 2.42 -2.44 31.36
C ALA A 148 1.66 -1.26 30.74
N SER A 149 0.96 -0.43 31.54
CA SER A 149 0.02 0.56 31.00
C SER A 149 0.72 1.60 30.11
N GLN A 150 1.89 2.08 30.50
CA GLN A 150 2.65 3.05 29.70
C GLN A 150 3.16 2.42 28.39
N PHE A 151 3.72 1.21 28.46
CA PHE A 151 4.17 0.47 27.28
C PHE A 151 3.02 0.26 26.27
N CYS A 152 1.83 -0.11 26.75
CA CYS A 152 0.66 -0.27 25.91
C CYS A 152 0.19 1.06 25.31
N ALA A 153 0.28 2.17 26.05
CA ALA A 153 -0.06 3.50 25.52
C ALA A 153 0.90 3.92 24.39
N ASP A 154 2.18 3.58 24.50
CA ASP A 154 3.21 3.98 23.54
C ASP A 154 3.27 3.04 22.31
N HIS A 155 2.97 1.74 22.48
CA HIS A 155 3.20 0.72 21.46
C HIS A 155 2.02 -0.22 21.17
N GLY A 156 0.85 0.00 21.79
CA GLY A 156 -0.30 -0.92 21.71
C GLY A 156 -0.85 -1.17 20.31
N THR A 157 -0.54 -0.31 19.34
CA THR A 157 -0.95 -0.45 17.93
C THR A 157 0.12 -1.08 17.04
N THR A 158 1.34 -1.30 17.55
CA THR A 158 2.48 -1.79 16.73
C THR A 158 2.41 -3.29 16.46
N ALA A 159 1.74 -4.07 17.31
CA ALA A 159 1.50 -5.51 17.17
C ALA A 159 0.24 -5.93 17.95
N ASN A 160 -0.18 -7.18 17.77
CA ASN A 160 -1.16 -7.81 18.65
C ASN A 160 -0.57 -7.97 20.05
N MET A 161 -1.14 -7.27 21.03
CA MET A 161 -0.69 -7.29 22.40
C MET A 161 -1.55 -8.23 23.25
N TYR A 162 -0.95 -9.31 23.75
CA TYR A 162 -1.57 -10.23 24.71
C TYR A 162 -0.95 -9.98 26.09
N VAL A 163 -1.43 -8.92 26.74
CA VAL A 163 -0.93 -8.47 28.04
C VAL A 163 -1.97 -8.78 29.12
N TYR A 164 -1.72 -9.79 29.94
CA TYR A 164 -2.68 -10.24 30.96
C TYR A 164 -2.01 -10.80 32.21
N ALA A 165 -2.73 -10.82 33.33
CA ALA A 165 -2.20 -11.31 34.62
C ALA A 165 -0.91 -10.61 35.09
N ASN A 166 -0.73 -9.34 34.72
CA ASN A 166 0.28 -8.44 35.30
C ASN A 166 -0.35 -7.51 36.35
N MET A 167 0.46 -6.72 37.07
CA MET A 167 -0.07 -5.74 38.06
C MET A 167 -1.00 -4.72 37.38
N LYS A 168 -0.60 -4.20 36.22
CA LYS A 168 -1.48 -3.49 35.29
C LYS A 168 -1.23 -3.96 33.87
N ASN A 169 -2.32 -4.16 33.13
CA ASN A 169 -2.29 -4.63 31.74
C ASN A 169 -2.57 -3.49 30.77
N CYS A 170 -2.59 -3.80 29.46
CA CYS A 170 -3.15 -2.89 28.47
C CYS A 170 -4.62 -2.59 28.77
N GLU A 171 -5.07 -1.39 28.44
CA GLU A 171 -6.49 -1.05 28.53
C GLU A 171 -7.30 -1.88 27.52
N GLY A 172 -8.35 -2.55 28.00
CA GLY A 172 -9.17 -3.45 27.21
C GLY A 172 -9.09 -4.89 27.68
N CYS A 173 -9.79 -5.76 26.95
CA CYS A 173 -9.89 -7.17 27.25
C CYS A 173 -9.21 -7.97 26.14
N VAL A 174 -8.35 -8.90 26.54
CA VAL A 174 -7.75 -9.85 25.60
C VAL A 174 -8.86 -10.70 25.00
N SER A 175 -8.97 -10.64 23.69
CA SER A 175 -9.96 -11.34 22.91
C SER A 175 -9.40 -12.65 22.35
N GLY A 176 -10.21 -13.31 21.55
CA GLY A 176 -9.94 -14.60 20.94
C GLY A 176 -11.28 -15.19 20.53
N ARG A 177 -11.55 -16.42 20.95
CA ARG A 177 -12.84 -17.06 20.76
C ARG A 177 -13.85 -16.62 21.83
N ILE A 178 -14.95 -16.02 21.38
CA ILE A 178 -16.12 -15.65 22.17
C ILE A 178 -17.27 -16.59 21.83
N ASP A 179 -17.66 -17.40 22.81
CA ASP A 179 -18.76 -18.37 22.69
C ASP A 179 -19.66 -18.31 23.94
N LEU A 180 -20.56 -19.28 24.08
CA LEU A 180 -21.52 -19.38 25.19
C LEU A 180 -20.84 -19.30 26.57
N ASP A 181 -19.65 -19.86 26.71
CA ASP A 181 -18.96 -19.96 27.99
C ASP A 181 -18.20 -18.69 28.34
N THR A 182 -17.69 -17.99 27.33
CA THR A 182 -16.76 -16.85 27.49
C THR A 182 -17.40 -15.48 27.35
N VAL A 183 -18.55 -15.34 26.66
CA VAL A 183 -19.19 -14.03 26.38
C VAL A 183 -19.40 -13.18 27.64
N LYS A 184 -19.78 -13.80 28.77
CA LYS A 184 -19.99 -13.12 30.06
C LYS A 184 -18.76 -12.38 30.61
N ASN A 185 -17.56 -12.79 30.20
CA ASN A 185 -16.30 -12.19 30.64
C ASN A 185 -16.10 -10.77 30.08
N PHE A 186 -16.86 -10.41 29.03
CA PHE A 186 -16.66 -9.15 28.31
C PHE A 186 -17.51 -7.97 28.80
N LYS A 187 -18.32 -8.15 29.85
CA LYS A 187 -19.33 -7.18 30.31
C LYS A 187 -18.83 -5.76 30.58
N ASN A 188 -17.58 -5.63 31.02
CA ASN A 188 -16.97 -4.35 31.37
C ASN A 188 -15.91 -3.90 30.34
N CYS A 189 -15.83 -4.56 29.20
CA CYS A 189 -14.83 -4.28 28.18
C CYS A 189 -15.31 -3.15 27.26
N THR A 190 -14.44 -2.16 27.06
CA THR A 190 -14.61 -1.08 26.08
C THR A 190 -13.75 -1.30 24.83
N SER A 191 -12.73 -2.16 24.91
CA SER A 191 -11.85 -2.50 23.80
C SER A 191 -11.54 -4.00 23.82
N LEU A 192 -11.46 -4.61 22.64
CA LEU A 192 -11.02 -5.99 22.45
C LEU A 192 -9.64 -6.00 21.79
N LEU A 193 -8.70 -6.72 22.39
CA LEU A 193 -7.30 -6.79 21.95
C LEU A 193 -7.05 -8.16 21.30
N GLY A 194 -6.51 -8.17 20.09
CA GLY A 194 -6.29 -9.37 19.28
C GLY A 194 -7.46 -9.71 18.36
N GLY A 195 -7.26 -10.74 17.53
CA GLY A 195 -8.31 -11.28 16.67
C GLY A 195 -9.51 -11.76 17.48
N THR A 196 -10.71 -11.34 17.08
CA THR A 196 -11.96 -11.63 17.78
C THR A 196 -12.83 -12.53 16.90
N THR A 197 -13.10 -13.74 17.37
CA THR A 197 -14.01 -14.69 16.71
C THR A 197 -15.21 -14.93 17.60
N ILE A 198 -16.39 -14.51 17.16
CA ILE A 198 -17.67 -14.81 17.82
C ILE A 198 -18.30 -16.01 17.13
N THR A 199 -18.54 -17.10 17.87
CA THR A 199 -19.04 -18.34 17.28
C THR A 199 -19.81 -19.21 18.25
N ASP A 200 -20.60 -20.15 17.71
CA ASP A 200 -21.40 -21.13 18.45
C ASP A 200 -22.35 -20.48 19.47
N ILE A 201 -22.75 -19.23 19.25
CA ILE A 201 -23.73 -18.51 20.07
C ILE A 201 -25.11 -18.61 19.42
N PHE A 202 -26.03 -19.23 20.17
CA PHE A 202 -27.42 -19.41 19.76
C PHE A 202 -28.34 -18.64 20.72
N LEU A 203 -28.95 -17.55 20.25
CA LEU A 203 -29.91 -16.73 20.97
C LEU A 203 -31.20 -17.50 21.29
N TRP A 204 -31.61 -18.46 20.44
CA TRP A 204 -32.77 -19.32 20.71
C TRP A 204 -32.63 -20.16 21.99
N SER A 205 -31.40 -20.42 22.46
CA SER A 205 -31.14 -21.13 23.71
C SER A 205 -31.15 -20.20 24.95
N GLY A 206 -31.40 -18.90 24.76
CA GLY A 206 -31.48 -17.90 25.84
C GLY A 206 -30.14 -17.23 26.15
N THR A 207 -29.16 -17.31 25.25
CA THR A 207 -27.84 -16.70 25.47
C THR A 207 -27.89 -15.18 25.45
N ASP A 208 -27.24 -14.55 26.42
CA ASP A 208 -27.13 -13.09 26.53
C ASP A 208 -25.82 -12.57 25.90
N MET A 209 -25.95 -11.86 24.78
CA MET A 209 -24.83 -11.14 24.13
C MET A 209 -24.63 -9.71 24.68
N SER A 210 -25.44 -9.26 25.65
CA SER A 210 -25.30 -7.94 26.27
C SER A 210 -23.92 -7.60 26.86
N PRO A 211 -23.07 -8.57 27.27
CA PRO A 211 -21.71 -8.27 27.69
C PRO A 211 -20.89 -7.51 26.64
N LEU A 212 -21.19 -7.65 25.35
CA LEU A 212 -20.46 -7.00 24.26
C LEU A 212 -20.94 -5.57 23.93
N ASN A 213 -22.06 -5.14 24.51
CA ASN A 213 -22.72 -3.88 24.16
C ASN A 213 -21.85 -2.63 24.34
N ASN A 214 -20.85 -2.68 25.22
CA ASN A 214 -20.00 -1.55 25.58
C ASN A 214 -18.68 -1.51 24.79
N VAL A 215 -18.41 -2.53 23.96
CA VAL A 215 -17.19 -2.59 23.16
C VAL A 215 -17.23 -1.50 22.09
N GLN A 216 -16.19 -0.66 22.07
CA GLN A 216 -16.03 0.48 21.18
C GLN A 216 -14.93 0.26 20.14
N ASN A 217 -13.89 -0.51 20.48
CA ASN A 217 -12.74 -0.71 19.60
C ASN A 217 -12.36 -2.18 19.53
N ILE A 218 -11.96 -2.64 18.34
CA ILE A 218 -11.32 -3.94 18.14
C ILE A 218 -9.94 -3.70 17.53
N SER A 219 -8.91 -4.20 18.19
CA SER A 219 -7.52 -4.18 17.72
C SER A 219 -7.14 -5.58 17.24
N GLY A 220 -7.59 -5.93 16.03
CA GLY A 220 -7.47 -7.24 15.41
C GLY A 220 -8.55 -7.47 14.35
N SER A 221 -8.61 -8.68 13.79
CA SER A 221 -9.72 -9.09 12.92
C SER A 221 -11.02 -9.24 13.72
N PHE A 222 -12.15 -9.10 13.04
CA PHE A 222 -13.47 -9.42 13.57
C PHE A 222 -14.12 -10.53 12.72
N GLU A 223 -14.37 -11.67 13.32
CA GLU A 223 -15.02 -12.81 12.71
C GLU A 223 -16.32 -13.14 13.45
N LEU A 224 -17.41 -13.32 12.70
CA LEU A 224 -18.66 -13.88 13.21
C LEU A 224 -19.00 -15.10 12.35
N TRP A 225 -19.17 -16.27 12.98
CA TRP A 225 -19.59 -17.47 12.25
C TRP A 225 -20.37 -18.47 13.09
N ASN A 226 -21.24 -19.24 12.43
CA ASN A 226 -22.09 -20.25 13.06
C ASN A 226 -22.92 -19.71 14.24
N THR A 227 -23.65 -18.60 14.01
CA THR A 227 -24.59 -18.03 14.98
C THR A 227 -26.00 -17.90 14.39
N ASP A 228 -27.02 -17.81 15.26
CA ASP A 228 -28.40 -17.53 14.86
C ASP A 228 -28.77 -16.03 15.01
N ALA A 229 -27.78 -15.17 15.24
CA ALA A 229 -27.98 -13.75 15.45
C ALA A 229 -28.55 -13.10 14.17
N PRO A 230 -29.67 -12.35 14.27
CA PRO A 230 -30.27 -11.72 13.09
C PRO A 230 -29.49 -10.50 12.61
N ASN A 231 -28.71 -9.89 13.50
CA ASN A 231 -27.91 -8.69 13.26
C ASN A 231 -26.76 -8.55 14.28
N LEU A 232 -25.91 -7.53 14.11
CA LEU A 232 -24.77 -7.23 14.98
C LEU A 232 -25.09 -6.16 16.05
N SER A 233 -26.36 -5.95 16.39
CA SER A 233 -26.78 -4.92 17.36
C SER A 233 -26.21 -5.12 18.78
N PHE A 234 -25.75 -6.33 19.10
CA PHE A 234 -25.01 -6.62 20.33
C PHE A 234 -23.63 -5.93 20.40
N MET A 235 -23.12 -5.41 19.28
CA MET A 235 -21.92 -4.56 19.18
C MET A 235 -22.28 -3.10 18.90
N LYS A 236 -23.45 -2.62 19.35
CA LYS A 236 -23.96 -1.26 19.04
C LYS A 236 -23.02 -0.09 19.34
N SER A 237 -22.06 -0.25 20.25
CA SER A 237 -21.11 0.81 20.63
C SER A 237 -19.81 0.79 19.81
N LEU A 238 -19.64 -0.17 18.90
CA LEU A 238 -18.42 -0.33 18.11
C LEU A 238 -18.21 0.88 17.18
N LYS A 239 -17.03 1.49 17.27
CA LYS A 239 -16.62 2.70 16.56
C LYS A 239 -15.40 2.47 15.67
N SER A 240 -14.56 1.50 15.99
CA SER A 240 -13.36 1.23 15.19
C SER A 240 -12.95 -0.23 15.18
N ILE A 241 -12.39 -0.66 14.04
CA ILE A 241 -11.70 -1.93 13.89
C ILE A 241 -10.35 -1.62 13.23
N GLN A 242 -9.29 -1.95 13.95
CA GLN A 242 -7.91 -1.79 13.51
C GLN A 242 -7.28 -3.16 13.40
N SER A 243 -7.31 -3.72 12.20
CA SER A 243 -6.76 -5.04 11.91
C SER A 243 -5.31 -4.96 11.44
N ASN A 244 -4.67 -6.10 11.25
CA ASN A 244 -3.28 -6.22 10.87
C ASN A 244 -3.05 -7.31 9.83
N ARG A 245 -1.78 -7.45 9.43
CA ARG A 245 -1.34 -8.29 8.32
C ARG A 245 -1.51 -9.80 8.49
N TYR A 246 -1.79 -10.31 9.69
CA TYR A 246 -1.82 -11.75 9.94
C TYR A 246 -3.10 -12.42 9.47
N TRP A 247 -4.20 -11.67 9.42
CA TRP A 247 -5.50 -12.23 9.12
C TRP A 247 -5.79 -12.24 7.64
N LYS A 248 -6.43 -13.29 7.13
CA LYS A 248 -6.88 -13.31 5.74
C LYS A 248 -7.87 -12.16 5.50
N TYR A 249 -8.85 -12.01 6.38
CA TYR A 249 -9.84 -10.94 6.34
C TYR A 249 -9.77 -10.09 7.61
N ASP A 250 -10.07 -8.80 7.47
CA ASP A 250 -10.13 -7.88 8.60
C ASP A 250 -11.53 -7.91 9.25
N MET A 251 -12.56 -8.17 8.44
CA MET A 251 -13.90 -8.54 8.89
C MET A 251 -14.39 -9.76 8.09
N ASP A 252 -14.82 -10.81 8.80
CA ASP A 252 -15.33 -12.03 8.19
C ASP A 252 -16.70 -12.42 8.78
N LEU A 253 -17.74 -12.35 7.97
CA LEU A 253 -19.10 -12.77 8.33
C LEU A 253 -19.47 -13.97 7.47
N HIS A 254 -19.40 -15.17 8.04
CA HIS A 254 -19.65 -16.40 7.29
C HIS A 254 -20.49 -17.43 8.05
N GLU A 255 -21.21 -18.28 7.33
CA GLU A 255 -22.04 -19.34 7.92
C GLU A 255 -23.05 -18.85 8.98
N ASN A 256 -23.63 -17.65 8.77
CA ASN A 256 -24.66 -17.08 9.64
C ASN A 256 -25.99 -16.97 8.88
N TYR A 257 -26.67 -18.10 8.69
CA TYR A 257 -27.86 -18.18 7.83
C TYR A 257 -29.07 -17.38 8.32
N ASN A 258 -29.09 -16.93 9.58
CA ASN A 258 -30.14 -16.04 10.12
C ASN A 258 -29.76 -14.55 10.04
N LEU A 259 -28.52 -14.22 9.69
CA LEU A 259 -28.04 -12.84 9.65
C LEU A 259 -28.67 -12.10 8.47
N THR A 260 -29.54 -11.14 8.76
CA THR A 260 -30.29 -10.35 7.76
C THR A 260 -29.86 -8.89 7.71
N ARG A 261 -29.17 -8.40 8.73
CA ARG A 261 -28.75 -6.99 8.84
C ARG A 261 -27.40 -6.88 9.55
N MET A 262 -26.71 -5.76 9.33
CA MET A 262 -25.50 -5.42 10.10
C MET A 262 -25.88 -4.67 11.40
N GLU A 263 -26.56 -3.52 11.33
CA GLU A 263 -27.02 -2.72 12.50
C GLU A 263 -25.91 -2.21 13.45
N MET A 264 -24.70 -1.98 12.93
CA MET A 264 -23.60 -1.37 13.70
C MET A 264 -23.68 0.16 13.73
N SER A 265 -24.73 0.68 14.36
CA SER A 265 -25.08 2.12 14.33
C SER A 265 -23.99 3.09 14.82
N SER A 266 -23.14 2.73 15.80
CA SER A 266 -22.04 3.62 16.24
C SER A 266 -20.88 3.71 15.24
N LEU A 267 -20.71 2.69 14.40
CA LEU A 267 -19.66 2.62 13.38
C LEU A 267 -20.02 3.54 12.19
N THR A 268 -21.31 3.77 11.97
CA THR A 268 -21.84 4.58 10.87
C THR A 268 -22.11 6.04 11.25
N VAL A 269 -21.89 6.45 12.51
CA VAL A 269 -22.07 7.85 12.94
C VAL A 269 -21.15 8.77 12.13
N ARG A 270 -21.76 9.58 11.26
CA ARG A 270 -21.09 10.68 10.58
C ARG A 270 -20.62 11.67 11.64
N PHE A 271 -19.32 11.86 11.81
CA PHE A 271 -18.81 13.00 12.57
C PHE A 271 -19.22 14.29 11.84
N VAL A 272 -20.38 14.80 12.20
CA VAL A 272 -20.89 16.08 11.73
C VAL A 272 -20.08 17.17 12.45
N ASN A 273 -19.31 17.93 11.67
CA ASN A 273 -18.70 19.23 11.99
C ASN A 273 -17.63 19.27 13.10
N PHE A 274 -16.36 19.40 12.69
CA PHE A 274 -15.52 20.46 13.25
C PHE A 274 -14.98 21.36 12.13
N ILE A 275 -15.31 22.63 12.29
CA ILE A 275 -14.96 23.80 11.48
C ILE A 275 -13.44 23.99 11.43
N SER A 276 -12.93 24.31 10.25
CA SER A 276 -11.71 25.10 9.98
C SER A 276 -10.65 25.20 11.07
N ILE A 277 -9.73 24.23 11.15
CA ILE A 277 -8.31 24.51 11.42
C ILE A 277 -7.48 23.43 10.72
N GLY A 278 -7.05 23.69 9.49
CA GLY A 278 -5.79 23.20 8.86
C GLY A 278 -5.23 21.78 9.10
N ILE A 279 -5.99 20.81 9.60
CA ILE A 279 -5.56 19.40 9.76
C ILE A 279 -6.80 18.53 9.55
N THR A 280 -7.06 18.12 8.31
CA THR A 280 -7.99 17.00 8.05
C THR A 280 -7.26 15.70 8.33
N SER A 281 -7.14 15.31 9.60
CA SER A 281 -6.97 13.89 9.92
C SER A 281 -8.35 13.26 9.80
N GLN A 282 -8.63 12.62 8.66
CA GLN A 282 -9.75 11.68 8.60
C GLN A 282 -9.45 10.62 9.66
N PHE A 283 -10.25 10.53 10.72
CA PHE A 283 -10.17 9.40 11.62
C PHE A 283 -10.71 8.19 10.87
N GLU A 284 -9.81 7.39 10.30
CA GLU A 284 -10.17 6.13 9.65
C GLU A 284 -10.75 5.18 10.71
N THR A 285 -12.01 4.79 10.53
CA THR A 285 -12.74 3.92 11.47
C THR A 285 -12.41 2.45 11.22
N LEU A 286 -12.02 2.11 9.98
CA LEU A 286 -11.68 0.76 9.56
C LEU A 286 -10.28 0.80 8.95
N THR A 287 -9.28 0.28 9.66
CA THR A 287 -7.88 0.32 9.22
C THR A 287 -7.27 -1.08 9.22
N SER A 288 -6.28 -1.26 8.35
CA SER A 288 -5.52 -2.50 8.26
C SER A 288 -4.06 -2.20 7.96
N SER A 289 -3.16 -2.83 8.71
CA SER A 289 -1.71 -2.71 8.45
C SER A 289 -1.29 -3.33 7.11
N LYS A 290 -2.20 -4.00 6.38
CA LYS A 290 -2.00 -4.46 4.99
C LYS A 290 -2.08 -3.33 3.96
N GLY A 291 -2.50 -2.14 4.39
CA GLY A 291 -2.80 -1.00 3.52
C GLY A 291 -4.23 -0.99 2.99
N THR A 292 -5.00 -2.08 3.10
CA THR A 292 -6.42 -2.12 2.72
C THR A 292 -7.20 -3.01 3.66
N PHE A 293 -8.37 -2.53 4.09
CA PHE A 293 -9.29 -3.30 4.93
C PHE A 293 -10.10 -4.27 4.08
N LEU A 294 -9.99 -5.58 4.34
CA LEU A 294 -10.64 -6.63 3.56
C LEU A 294 -11.84 -7.21 4.32
N LEU A 295 -13.02 -7.13 3.70
CA LEU A 295 -14.29 -7.62 4.23
C LEU A 295 -14.78 -8.83 3.43
N ASN A 296 -15.23 -9.86 4.14
CA ASN A 296 -15.83 -11.07 3.59
C ASN A 296 -17.25 -11.27 4.15
N VAL A 297 -18.22 -11.50 3.27
CA VAL A 297 -19.61 -11.82 3.61
C VAL A 297 -20.08 -12.94 2.69
N GLN A 298 -20.30 -14.12 3.26
CA GLN A 298 -20.72 -15.31 2.52
C GLN A 298 -21.59 -16.22 3.38
N GLN A 299 -22.47 -17.02 2.78
CA GLN A 299 -23.33 -17.97 3.51
C GLN A 299 -24.14 -17.29 4.63
N VAL A 300 -24.66 -16.09 4.34
CA VAL A 300 -25.59 -15.34 5.19
C VAL A 300 -27.03 -15.51 4.70
N HIS A 301 -28.02 -14.94 5.40
CA HIS A 301 -29.40 -15.02 4.94
C HIS A 301 -29.55 -14.36 3.55
N PRO A 302 -30.38 -14.91 2.61
CA PRO A 302 -30.61 -14.30 1.29
C PRO A 302 -31.20 -12.87 1.32
N ASP A 303 -31.77 -12.48 2.48
CA ASP A 303 -32.25 -11.12 2.73
C ASP A 303 -31.23 -10.18 3.35
N PHE A 304 -30.00 -10.66 3.61
CA PHE A 304 -28.92 -9.83 4.13
C PHE A 304 -28.71 -8.58 3.28
N CYS A 305 -28.77 -7.42 3.91
CA CYS A 305 -28.64 -6.15 3.23
C CYS A 305 -27.79 -5.13 3.99
N PHE A 306 -27.11 -4.29 3.21
CA PHE A 306 -26.44 -3.08 3.69
C PHE A 306 -27.35 -1.86 3.51
N THR A 307 -27.31 -0.97 4.48
CA THR A 307 -27.87 0.38 4.35
C THR A 307 -26.94 1.25 3.49
N THR A 308 -27.44 2.37 3.00
CA THR A 308 -26.58 3.28 2.24
C THR A 308 -25.51 3.95 3.12
N ASP A 309 -25.74 4.12 4.42
CA ASP A 309 -24.76 4.65 5.35
C ASP A 309 -23.64 3.63 5.67
N GLU A 310 -23.99 2.35 5.80
CA GLU A 310 -23.01 1.26 5.94
C GLU A 310 -22.13 1.17 4.69
N MET A 311 -22.72 1.24 3.50
CA MET A 311 -21.93 1.20 2.26
C MET A 311 -21.07 2.47 2.09
N ASP A 312 -21.58 3.64 2.47
CA ASP A 312 -20.82 4.90 2.44
C ASP A 312 -19.59 4.84 3.35
N LEU A 313 -19.73 4.25 4.55
CA LEU A 313 -18.63 3.98 5.47
C LEU A 313 -17.54 3.13 4.78
N PHE A 314 -17.94 2.01 4.14
CA PHE A 314 -17.00 1.11 3.47
C PHE A 314 -16.29 1.78 2.29
N MET A 315 -17.01 2.56 1.49
CA MET A 315 -16.43 3.28 0.36
C MET A 315 -15.44 4.38 0.81
N ARG A 316 -15.76 5.09 1.90
CA ARG A 316 -14.87 6.13 2.47
C ARG A 316 -13.60 5.56 3.11
N ASN A 317 -13.68 4.38 3.74
CA ASN A 317 -12.52 3.69 4.33
C ASN A 317 -11.80 2.76 3.32
N ASN A 318 -12.10 2.88 2.02
CA ASN A 318 -11.51 2.06 0.96
C ASN A 318 -11.57 0.53 1.21
N VAL A 319 -12.65 0.05 1.83
CA VAL A 319 -12.83 -1.37 2.15
C VAL A 319 -12.91 -2.21 0.89
N GLN A 320 -12.04 -3.19 0.73
CA GLN A 320 -12.13 -4.19 -0.33
C GLN A 320 -13.04 -5.34 0.09
N PHE A 321 -13.72 -5.92 -0.88
CA PHE A 321 -14.66 -7.01 -0.67
C PHE A 321 -14.11 -8.26 -1.33
N GLN A 322 -13.87 -9.32 -0.55
CA GLN A 322 -13.48 -10.62 -1.10
C GLN A 322 -14.69 -11.29 -1.74
N THR A 323 -15.69 -11.59 -0.91
CA THR A 323 -17.01 -12.10 -1.30
C THR A 323 -18.03 -11.20 -0.62
N ILE A 324 -19.11 -10.85 -1.33
CA ILE A 324 -20.18 -10.02 -0.80
C ILE A 324 -21.55 -10.55 -1.24
N GLU A 325 -22.14 -11.39 -0.39
CA GLU A 325 -23.52 -11.85 -0.55
C GLU A 325 -24.49 -10.89 0.16
N ALA A 326 -24.71 -9.72 -0.45
CA ALA A 326 -25.56 -8.67 0.12
C ALA A 326 -26.35 -7.91 -0.94
N LYS A 327 -27.47 -7.30 -0.53
CA LYS A 327 -28.24 -6.32 -1.32
C LYS A 327 -28.35 -4.98 -0.58
N TYR A 328 -28.98 -3.98 -1.18
CA TYR A 328 -29.34 -2.76 -0.46
C TYR A 328 -30.67 -2.92 0.27
N CYS A 329 -30.72 -2.46 1.52
CA CYS A 329 -31.94 -2.44 2.31
C CYS A 329 -32.97 -1.52 1.63
N GLN A 330 -34.22 -1.98 1.56
CA GLN A 330 -35.33 -1.24 0.99
C GLN A 330 -36.12 -0.52 2.09
N ASN A 331 -36.76 0.59 1.75
CA ASN A 331 -37.64 1.37 2.64
C ASN A 331 -36.95 2.02 3.85
N GLU A 332 -35.63 2.19 3.83
CA GLU A 332 -34.91 2.99 4.82
C GLU A 332 -34.79 4.42 4.30
N THR A 333 -35.52 5.33 4.95
CA THR A 333 -35.45 6.76 4.63
C THR A 333 -34.21 7.34 5.28
N ILE A 334 -33.20 7.61 4.45
CA ILE A 334 -31.97 8.29 4.88
C ILE A 334 -32.01 9.71 4.34
N GLU A 335 -31.77 10.68 5.21
CA GLU A 335 -31.83 12.10 4.85
C GLU A 335 -30.87 12.41 3.69
N GLY A 336 -31.43 12.95 2.61
CA GLY A 336 -30.67 13.29 1.40
C GLY A 336 -30.38 12.11 0.46
N VAL A 337 -30.87 10.90 0.72
CA VAL A 337 -30.82 9.78 -0.24
C VAL A 337 -32.17 9.62 -0.93
N CYS A 338 -32.15 9.61 -2.26
CA CYS A 338 -33.36 9.51 -3.09
C CYS A 338 -33.45 8.16 -3.79
N ASP A 339 -34.64 7.58 -3.88
CA ASP A 339 -34.89 6.43 -4.74
C ASP A 339 -34.95 6.85 -6.21
N PHE A 340 -34.24 6.12 -7.07
CA PHE A 340 -34.24 6.40 -8.50
C PHE A 340 -35.47 5.79 -9.19
N GLY A 341 -36.44 6.64 -9.54
CA GLY A 341 -37.57 6.28 -10.40
C GLY A 341 -37.49 6.82 -11.84
N GLY A 342 -36.44 7.60 -12.17
CA GLY A 342 -36.24 8.24 -13.47
C GLY A 342 -35.83 9.71 -13.36
N MET A 343 -35.15 10.23 -14.38
CA MET A 343 -34.56 11.58 -14.35
C MET A 343 -35.59 12.72 -14.22
N SER A 344 -36.75 12.58 -14.86
CA SER A 344 -37.82 13.58 -14.82
C SER A 344 -38.44 13.74 -13.43
N ILE A 345 -38.50 12.66 -12.64
CA ILE A 345 -39.11 12.64 -11.30
C ILE A 345 -38.10 12.68 -10.15
N LEU A 346 -36.80 12.48 -10.43
CA LEU A 346 -35.74 12.61 -9.43
C LEU A 346 -35.78 13.99 -8.76
N GLU A 347 -35.59 14.04 -7.45
CA GLU A 347 -35.52 15.31 -6.71
C GLU A 347 -34.18 16.03 -6.97
N SER A 348 -34.12 17.35 -6.80
CA SER A 348 -32.93 18.15 -7.17
C SER A 348 -31.91 18.31 -6.04
N ASN A 349 -32.23 17.89 -4.82
CA ASN A 349 -31.41 18.04 -3.61
C ASN A 349 -30.83 16.70 -3.11
N CYS A 350 -30.87 15.66 -3.93
CA CYS A 350 -30.31 14.35 -3.59
C CYS A 350 -28.80 14.46 -3.40
N VAL A 351 -28.31 14.01 -2.25
CA VAL A 351 -26.88 13.84 -1.95
C VAL A 351 -26.44 12.40 -2.25
N GLY A 352 -27.34 11.43 -2.06
CA GLY A 352 -27.19 10.05 -2.49
C GLY A 352 -28.36 9.61 -3.36
N ILE A 353 -28.15 8.60 -4.20
CA ILE A 353 -29.22 7.96 -4.97
C ILE A 353 -29.17 6.45 -4.75
N LEU A 354 -30.30 5.84 -4.40
CA LEU A 354 -30.49 4.39 -4.35
C LEU A 354 -31.15 3.92 -5.65
N GLY A 355 -30.49 3.00 -6.37
CA GLY A 355 -31.02 2.40 -7.59
C GLY A 355 -30.13 2.56 -8.83
N LYS A 356 -30.63 2.07 -9.97
CA LYS A 356 -29.91 2.05 -11.25
C LYS A 356 -30.18 3.34 -12.03
N VAL A 357 -29.28 4.31 -11.91
CA VAL A 357 -29.41 5.62 -12.57
C VAL A 357 -29.12 5.48 -14.06
N ALA A 358 -30.06 5.92 -14.89
CA ALA A 358 -29.91 5.94 -16.34
C ALA A 358 -30.24 7.33 -16.90
N VAL A 359 -29.30 7.90 -17.66
CA VAL A 359 -29.47 9.14 -18.43
C VAL A 359 -29.48 8.76 -19.90
N ASN A 360 -30.66 8.83 -20.53
CA ASN A 360 -30.85 8.45 -21.92
C ASN A 360 -31.08 9.68 -22.81
N SER A 361 -31.21 9.45 -24.11
CA SER A 361 -31.69 10.47 -25.05
C SER A 361 -33.02 11.06 -24.57
N GLY A 362 -33.09 12.39 -24.44
CA GLY A 362 -34.24 13.12 -23.91
C GLY A 362 -34.13 13.51 -22.43
N ASP A 363 -33.18 12.94 -21.68
CA ASP A 363 -32.95 13.24 -20.27
C ASP A 363 -31.99 14.41 -20.03
N GLU A 364 -31.39 14.98 -21.08
CA GLU A 364 -30.36 16.02 -20.96
C GLU A 364 -30.84 17.26 -20.20
N GLY A 365 -32.13 17.58 -20.26
CA GLY A 365 -32.73 18.70 -19.52
C GLY A 365 -32.79 18.48 -17.99
N TYR A 366 -32.56 17.26 -17.52
CA TYR A 366 -32.67 16.88 -16.11
C TYR A 366 -31.32 16.63 -15.42
N VAL A 367 -30.20 16.62 -16.15
CA VAL A 367 -28.89 16.21 -15.62
C VAL A 367 -28.37 17.10 -14.49
N GLU A 368 -28.81 18.36 -14.42
CA GLU A 368 -28.47 19.27 -13.30
C GLU A 368 -28.96 18.76 -11.94
N LYS A 369 -29.96 17.86 -11.90
CA LYS A 369 -30.42 17.20 -10.66
C LYS A 369 -29.35 16.30 -10.04
N LEU A 370 -28.36 15.86 -10.82
CA LEU A 370 -27.25 15.03 -10.34
C LEU A 370 -26.11 15.87 -9.76
N LYS A 371 -26.18 17.20 -9.83
CA LYS A 371 -25.08 18.09 -9.44
C LYS A 371 -24.69 18.01 -7.97
N THR A 372 -25.65 17.73 -7.08
CA THR A 372 -25.41 17.60 -5.63
C THR A 372 -25.06 16.18 -5.21
N VAL A 373 -25.21 15.20 -6.11
CA VAL A 373 -25.05 13.79 -5.82
C VAL A 373 -23.58 13.47 -5.61
N LYS A 374 -23.29 12.84 -4.48
CA LYS A 374 -21.96 12.36 -4.10
C LYS A 374 -21.85 10.84 -4.20
N SER A 375 -22.95 10.12 -3.98
CA SER A 375 -22.94 8.66 -3.95
C SER A 375 -24.12 8.07 -4.73
N ILE A 376 -23.86 7.03 -5.52
CA ILE A 376 -24.89 6.21 -6.18
C ILE A 376 -24.77 4.78 -5.64
N TYR A 377 -25.80 4.33 -4.94
CA TYR A 377 -25.96 2.98 -4.41
C TYR A 377 -26.68 2.12 -5.45
N GLY A 378 -25.96 1.78 -6.50
CA GLY A 378 -26.42 1.05 -7.67
C GLY A 378 -25.46 1.26 -8.84
N THR A 379 -26.01 1.41 -10.04
CA THR A 379 -25.24 1.66 -11.27
C THR A 379 -25.55 3.03 -11.85
N LEU A 380 -24.64 3.54 -12.69
CA LEU A 380 -24.84 4.73 -13.50
C LEU A 380 -24.62 4.42 -14.98
N SER A 381 -25.59 4.69 -15.83
CA SER A 381 -25.45 4.63 -17.29
C SER A 381 -25.82 5.95 -17.95
N ILE A 382 -25.01 6.40 -18.90
CA ILE A 382 -25.25 7.60 -19.72
C ILE A 382 -25.13 7.20 -21.17
N GLN A 383 -26.24 7.19 -21.90
CA GLN A 383 -26.26 6.61 -23.24
C GLN A 383 -27.10 7.38 -24.26
N ASN A 384 -26.62 7.39 -25.50
CA ASN A 384 -27.29 8.01 -26.65
C ASN A 384 -27.71 9.48 -26.42
N THR A 385 -26.94 10.23 -25.65
CA THR A 385 -27.23 11.65 -25.36
C THR A 385 -26.53 12.59 -26.32
N THR A 386 -26.98 13.84 -26.31
CA THR A 386 -26.34 14.99 -26.98
C THR A 386 -25.39 15.77 -26.06
N LEU A 387 -25.07 15.24 -24.88
CA LEU A 387 -24.19 15.89 -23.91
C LEU A 387 -22.78 16.07 -24.47
N THR A 388 -22.19 17.23 -24.24
CA THR A 388 -20.81 17.55 -24.65
C THR A 388 -19.79 17.33 -23.52
N ASN A 389 -20.24 17.23 -22.27
CA ASN A 389 -19.40 17.02 -21.11
C ASN A 389 -20.16 16.35 -19.96
N LEU A 390 -19.43 15.84 -18.96
CA LEU A 390 -19.98 15.23 -17.73
C LEU A 390 -19.86 16.13 -16.48
N SER A 391 -19.73 17.45 -16.63
CA SER A 391 -19.44 18.36 -15.50
C SER A 391 -20.54 18.41 -14.44
N PHE A 392 -21.77 18.03 -14.78
CA PHE A 392 -22.87 17.87 -13.82
C PHE A 392 -22.62 16.74 -12.80
N LEU A 393 -21.63 15.87 -13.02
CA LEU A 393 -21.18 14.85 -12.08
C LEU A 393 -19.93 15.26 -11.27
N ALA A 394 -19.55 16.54 -11.29
CA ALA A 394 -18.31 16.99 -10.65
C ALA A 394 -18.21 16.67 -9.15
N ASN A 395 -19.33 16.48 -8.45
CA ASN A 395 -19.38 16.12 -7.02
C ASN A 395 -19.50 14.62 -6.76
N LEU A 396 -19.67 13.79 -7.79
CA LEU A 396 -19.84 12.34 -7.64
C LEU A 396 -18.51 11.73 -7.16
N GLN A 397 -18.56 11.04 -6.02
CA GLN A 397 -17.40 10.44 -5.35
C GLN A 397 -17.43 8.92 -5.42
N TYR A 398 -18.61 8.33 -5.24
CA TYR A 398 -18.77 6.89 -5.09
C TYR A 398 -19.91 6.35 -5.94
N ILE A 399 -19.67 5.22 -6.59
CA ILE A 399 -20.71 4.39 -7.19
C ILE A 399 -20.50 2.98 -6.65
N ALA A 400 -21.54 2.35 -6.12
CA ALA A 400 -21.43 1.04 -5.50
C ALA A 400 -22.62 0.18 -5.90
N SER A 401 -22.40 -0.82 -6.73
CA SER A 401 -23.41 -1.79 -7.12
C SER A 401 -23.21 -3.09 -6.38
N LEU A 402 -24.25 -3.53 -5.65
CA LEU A 402 -24.30 -4.80 -4.96
C LEU A 402 -25.14 -5.79 -5.78
N ASN A 403 -24.68 -7.03 -5.87
CA ASN A 403 -25.42 -8.13 -6.52
C ASN A 403 -25.76 -7.90 -8.01
N ASP A 404 -24.90 -7.16 -8.72
CA ASP A 404 -25.00 -6.91 -10.16
C ASP A 404 -23.63 -7.12 -10.82
N THR A 405 -23.59 -7.97 -11.84
CA THR A 405 -22.38 -8.29 -12.61
C THR A 405 -22.11 -7.29 -13.74
N SER A 406 -22.99 -6.31 -13.93
CA SER A 406 -22.77 -5.22 -14.89
C SER A 406 -21.65 -4.28 -14.45
N THR A 407 -21.09 -3.58 -15.44
CA THR A 407 -20.18 -2.46 -15.21
C THR A 407 -20.90 -1.38 -14.40
N GLY A 408 -20.33 -1.00 -13.25
CA GLY A 408 -20.94 -0.06 -12.30
C GLY A 408 -21.19 1.33 -12.90
N PHE A 409 -20.30 1.81 -13.77
CA PHE A 409 -20.44 3.08 -14.48
C PHE A 409 -20.18 2.94 -15.98
N GLN A 410 -21.20 3.23 -16.79
CA GLN A 410 -21.14 3.11 -18.24
C GLN A 410 -21.48 4.45 -18.91
N VAL A 411 -20.65 4.84 -19.89
CA VAL A 411 -20.92 5.99 -20.76
C VAL A 411 -20.81 5.50 -22.20
N THR A 412 -21.93 5.43 -22.92
CA THR A 412 -21.97 4.76 -24.24
C THR A 412 -22.68 5.57 -25.32
N PHE A 413 -22.16 5.53 -26.55
CA PHE A 413 -22.83 6.13 -27.73
C PHE A 413 -23.11 7.65 -27.63
N ASN A 414 -22.39 8.40 -26.79
CA ASN A 414 -22.54 9.85 -26.68
C ASN A 414 -21.59 10.55 -27.66
N LYS A 415 -21.96 10.58 -28.95
CA LYS A 415 -21.07 11.01 -30.05
C LYS A 415 -20.60 12.46 -29.99
N GLN A 416 -21.31 13.32 -29.24
CA GLN A 416 -20.92 14.72 -29.04
C GLN A 416 -20.07 14.96 -27.77
N LEU A 417 -19.81 13.91 -26.99
CA LEU A 417 -19.07 14.02 -25.73
C LEU A 417 -17.59 14.34 -26.01
N GLN A 418 -17.13 15.48 -25.51
CA GLN A 418 -15.75 15.95 -25.70
C GLN A 418 -14.92 15.91 -24.40
N ASN A 419 -15.59 15.88 -23.25
CA ASN A 419 -14.93 15.93 -21.94
C ASN A 419 -15.60 14.97 -20.94
N SER A 420 -14.83 14.02 -20.43
CA SER A 420 -15.25 13.01 -19.44
C SER A 420 -14.69 13.26 -18.03
N SER A 421 -14.24 14.48 -17.72
CA SER A 421 -13.63 14.81 -16.42
C SER A 421 -14.59 14.57 -15.25
N LEU A 422 -14.11 13.83 -14.25
CA LEU A 422 -14.82 13.42 -13.04
C LEU A 422 -13.95 13.72 -11.81
N PRO A 423 -13.76 15.00 -11.45
CA PRO A 423 -12.69 15.43 -10.55
C PRO A 423 -12.82 14.92 -9.11
N SER A 424 -14.04 14.56 -8.67
CA SER A 424 -14.27 14.06 -7.31
C SER A 424 -14.43 12.55 -7.22
N LEU A 425 -14.43 11.83 -8.36
CA LEU A 425 -14.68 10.39 -8.35
C LEU A 425 -13.49 9.68 -7.70
N ARG A 426 -13.77 8.92 -6.64
CA ARG A 426 -12.74 8.24 -5.84
C ARG A 426 -12.78 6.73 -6.03
N ARG A 427 -13.97 6.17 -6.24
CA ARG A 427 -14.11 4.72 -6.39
C ARG A 427 -15.44 4.32 -7.02
N VAL A 428 -15.38 3.32 -7.88
CA VAL A 428 -16.55 2.58 -8.35
C VAL A 428 -16.41 1.14 -7.91
N TYR A 429 -17.43 0.58 -7.27
CA TYR A 429 -17.49 -0.82 -6.90
C TYR A 429 -18.61 -1.53 -7.69
N SER A 430 -18.26 -2.62 -8.35
CA SER A 430 -19.21 -3.64 -8.84
C SER A 430 -18.51 -5.00 -8.95
N LEU A 431 -19.29 -6.07 -9.15
CA LEU A 431 -18.75 -7.43 -9.34
C LEU A 431 -18.08 -7.62 -10.70
N SER A 432 -18.22 -6.66 -11.62
CA SER A 432 -17.53 -6.69 -12.91
C SER A 432 -16.04 -6.45 -12.73
N LYS A 433 -15.21 -7.19 -13.49
CA LYS A 433 -13.76 -6.92 -13.58
C LYS A 433 -13.49 -5.47 -14.02
N TYR A 434 -14.27 -4.96 -14.97
CA TYR A 434 -14.18 -3.59 -15.47
C TYR A 434 -15.37 -2.80 -14.93
N GLN A 435 -15.09 -1.91 -13.99
CA GLN A 435 -16.09 -1.22 -13.18
C GLN A 435 -16.52 0.10 -13.82
N ILE A 436 -15.67 0.70 -14.66
CA ILE A 436 -15.99 1.86 -15.49
C ILE A 436 -15.72 1.54 -16.96
N SER A 437 -16.65 1.89 -17.85
CA SER A 437 -16.49 1.75 -19.30
C SER A 437 -17.00 2.96 -20.06
N PHE A 438 -16.15 3.49 -20.93
CA PHE A 438 -16.51 4.45 -21.97
C PHE A 438 -16.48 3.73 -23.32
N GLN A 439 -17.58 3.70 -24.05
CA GLN A 439 -17.63 3.03 -25.36
C GLN A 439 -18.35 3.86 -26.41
N ASP A 440 -17.78 3.97 -27.60
CA ASP A 440 -18.44 4.58 -28.76
C ASP A 440 -18.86 6.04 -28.53
N ASN A 441 -18.11 6.79 -27.72
CA ASN A 441 -18.36 8.20 -27.44
C ASN A 441 -17.67 9.13 -28.46
N GLY A 442 -17.61 10.43 -28.20
CA GLY A 442 -16.94 11.39 -29.09
C GLY A 442 -15.44 11.09 -29.28
N ALA A 443 -14.92 11.49 -30.45
CA ALA A 443 -13.55 11.20 -30.85
C ALA A 443 -12.52 11.89 -29.92
N GLY A 444 -11.46 11.17 -29.55
CA GLY A 444 -10.34 11.70 -28.75
C GLY A 444 -10.50 11.61 -27.24
N LEU A 445 -11.52 10.89 -26.74
CA LEU A 445 -11.64 10.58 -25.32
C LEU A 445 -10.60 9.55 -24.86
N LEU A 446 -10.39 8.51 -25.68
CA LEU A 446 -9.25 7.60 -25.56
C LEU A 446 -7.97 8.45 -25.72
N ASN A 447 -7.14 8.47 -24.68
CA ASN A 447 -5.91 9.28 -24.56
C ASN A 447 -6.10 10.77 -24.22
N SER A 448 -7.28 11.18 -23.76
CA SER A 448 -7.47 12.51 -23.17
C SER A 448 -6.82 12.63 -21.79
N SER A 449 -6.51 13.85 -21.35
CA SER A 449 -6.04 14.08 -19.97
C SER A 449 -7.07 13.64 -18.92
N ALA A 450 -8.37 13.67 -19.26
CA ALA A 450 -9.42 13.14 -18.41
C ALA A 450 -9.37 11.60 -18.29
N CYS A 451 -8.98 10.89 -19.35
CA CYS A 451 -8.75 9.45 -19.35
C CYS A 451 -7.64 9.08 -18.35
N LEU A 452 -6.47 9.73 -18.49
CA LEU A 452 -5.30 9.50 -17.64
C LEU A 452 -5.57 9.89 -16.18
N ALA A 453 -6.12 11.08 -15.94
CA ALA A 453 -6.46 11.53 -14.59
C ALA A 453 -7.48 10.59 -13.90
N LEU A 454 -8.40 10.01 -14.66
CA LEU A 454 -9.35 9.04 -14.15
C LEU A 454 -8.66 7.72 -13.77
N MET A 455 -7.70 7.25 -14.57
CA MET A 455 -6.92 6.04 -14.22
C MET A 455 -6.02 6.26 -13.01
N ASP A 456 -5.32 7.39 -12.94
CA ASP A 456 -4.42 7.73 -11.83
C ASP A 456 -5.15 7.87 -10.49
N SER A 457 -6.37 8.43 -10.52
CA SER A 457 -7.18 8.66 -9.32
C SER A 457 -7.88 7.39 -8.79
N LEU A 458 -7.94 6.32 -9.59
CA LEU A 458 -8.78 5.15 -9.35
C LEU A 458 -7.98 3.84 -9.27
N ILE A 459 -6.92 3.79 -8.45
CA ILE A 459 -5.99 2.65 -8.33
C ILE A 459 -6.68 1.30 -8.06
N THR A 460 -7.82 1.29 -7.36
CA THR A 460 -8.58 0.06 -7.04
C THR A 460 -9.76 -0.21 -7.98
N THR A 461 -9.96 0.61 -9.00
CA THR A 461 -11.11 0.57 -9.90
C THR A 461 -10.65 0.50 -11.34
N ASN A 462 -10.94 -0.61 -12.02
CA ASN A 462 -10.51 -0.81 -13.40
C ASN A 462 -11.41 -0.03 -14.38
N VAL A 463 -10.77 0.72 -15.28
CA VAL A 463 -11.42 1.61 -16.25
C VAL A 463 -11.03 1.21 -17.67
N LEU A 464 -11.99 1.20 -18.60
CA LEU A 464 -11.72 1.02 -20.03
C LEU A 464 -12.33 2.15 -20.87
N PHE A 465 -11.62 2.53 -21.94
CA PHE A 465 -12.09 3.41 -23.01
C PHE A 465 -12.00 2.66 -24.34
N ASP A 466 -13.14 2.47 -25.02
CA ASP A 466 -13.26 1.71 -26.26
C ASP A 466 -12.59 0.33 -26.21
N GLY A 467 -12.68 -0.33 -25.03
CA GLY A 467 -12.09 -1.65 -24.77
C GLY A 467 -10.58 -1.64 -24.50
N GLN A 468 -9.95 -0.48 -24.33
CA GLN A 468 -8.52 -0.30 -24.08
C GLN A 468 -8.28 0.48 -22.78
N GLU A 469 -7.10 0.27 -22.17
CA GLU A 469 -6.62 1.16 -21.11
C GLU A 469 -6.11 2.47 -21.74
N CYS A 470 -6.07 3.56 -20.96
CA CYS A 470 -5.57 4.84 -21.45
C CYS A 470 -4.05 4.73 -21.55
N ASP A 471 -3.51 4.77 -22.76
CA ASP A 471 -2.06 4.83 -22.94
C ASP A 471 -1.57 6.26 -22.71
N ASP A 472 -0.49 6.39 -21.95
CA ASP A 472 0.15 7.67 -21.70
C ASP A 472 0.80 8.17 -23.00
N VAL A 473 0.22 9.20 -23.62
CA VAL A 473 0.60 9.72 -24.96
C VAL A 473 2.06 10.20 -25.02
N CYS A 474 2.70 10.34 -23.86
CA CYS A 474 4.08 10.79 -23.72
C CYS A 474 5.06 9.68 -23.34
N THR A 475 4.66 8.41 -23.46
CA THR A 475 5.54 7.25 -23.24
C THR A 475 6.08 6.69 -24.55
N PHE A 476 7.37 6.34 -24.58
CA PHE A 476 8.01 5.66 -25.70
C PHE A 476 8.68 4.36 -25.23
N ASP A 477 7.96 3.25 -25.38
CA ASP A 477 8.37 1.92 -24.91
C ASP A 477 9.06 1.09 -26.00
N ARG A 478 9.99 1.70 -26.76
CA ARG A 478 10.77 0.99 -27.78
C ARG A 478 12.24 1.00 -27.41
N SER A 479 12.85 -0.18 -27.39
CA SER A 479 14.23 -0.38 -26.97
C SER A 479 15.29 0.17 -27.93
N ILE A 480 14.95 0.49 -29.19
CA ILE A 480 15.89 1.01 -30.18
C ILE A 480 15.24 2.14 -30.98
N LEU A 481 15.95 3.27 -31.11
CA LEU A 481 15.55 4.39 -31.95
C LEU A 481 16.01 4.19 -33.41
N SER A 482 15.07 4.09 -34.33
CA SER A 482 15.29 3.95 -35.79
C SER A 482 14.24 4.75 -36.59
N SER A 483 14.40 4.86 -37.91
CA SER A 483 13.40 5.48 -38.79
C SER A 483 12.00 4.88 -38.65
N GLU A 484 11.89 3.60 -38.30
CA GLU A 484 10.59 2.95 -38.09
C GLU A 484 10.00 3.31 -36.73
N THR A 485 10.77 3.18 -35.65
CA THR A 485 10.27 3.44 -34.29
C THR A 485 10.05 4.92 -34.03
N LEU A 486 10.79 5.82 -34.69
CA LEU A 486 10.63 7.28 -34.58
C LEU A 486 9.23 7.77 -35.01
N LYS A 487 8.46 6.96 -35.76
CA LYS A 487 7.06 7.27 -36.10
C LYS A 487 6.16 7.30 -34.86
N GLN A 488 6.52 6.56 -33.82
CA GLN A 488 5.79 6.46 -32.55
C GLN A 488 6.32 7.42 -31.48
N TRP A 489 7.31 8.25 -31.82
CA TRP A 489 7.87 9.21 -30.88
C TRP A 489 6.85 10.29 -30.50
N PRO A 490 6.68 10.62 -29.20
CA PRO A 490 5.69 11.59 -28.72
C PRO A 490 6.09 13.05 -28.98
N ARG A 491 6.01 13.49 -30.24
CA ARG A 491 6.51 14.79 -30.72
C ARG A 491 5.89 16.02 -30.08
N LYS A 492 4.74 15.92 -29.40
CA LYS A 492 4.03 17.05 -28.79
C LYS A 492 4.34 17.22 -27.30
N CYS A 493 5.01 16.24 -26.69
CA CYS A 493 5.22 16.20 -25.25
C CYS A 493 6.44 17.01 -24.83
N SER A 494 6.31 17.69 -23.69
CA SER A 494 7.43 18.38 -23.03
C SER A 494 8.13 17.50 -22.00
N THR A 495 7.37 16.63 -21.33
CA THR A 495 7.89 15.52 -20.51
C THR A 495 7.64 14.23 -21.25
N VAL A 496 8.66 13.38 -21.40
CA VAL A 496 8.58 12.09 -22.08
C VAL A 496 9.10 10.99 -21.16
N CYS A 497 8.33 9.91 -21.01
CA CYS A 497 8.73 8.72 -20.27
C CYS A 497 9.34 7.70 -21.25
N ALA A 498 10.65 7.49 -21.21
CA ALA A 498 11.33 6.60 -22.16
C ALA A 498 12.70 6.14 -21.67
N ASP A 499 13.05 4.90 -22.00
CA ASP A 499 14.42 4.41 -21.97
C ASP A 499 15.10 4.66 -23.32
N LEU A 500 15.67 5.87 -23.48
CA LEU A 500 16.17 6.36 -24.75
C LEU A 500 17.56 5.80 -25.08
N TYR A 501 17.59 4.77 -25.94
CA TYR A 501 18.82 4.19 -26.48
C TYR A 501 19.11 4.66 -27.91
N ILE A 502 20.26 5.32 -28.10
CA ILE A 502 20.77 5.81 -29.37
C ILE A 502 22.12 5.14 -29.65
N GLY A 503 22.07 4.04 -30.39
CA GLY A 503 23.20 3.15 -30.63
C GLY A 503 23.74 3.18 -32.07
N HIS A 504 24.69 2.30 -32.37
CA HIS A 504 25.14 2.04 -33.75
C HIS A 504 24.03 1.51 -34.67
N GLU A 505 22.96 0.98 -34.08
CA GLU A 505 21.74 0.49 -34.75
C GLU A 505 20.86 1.62 -35.28
N THR A 506 21.05 2.86 -34.79
CA THR A 506 20.27 4.02 -35.20
C THR A 506 20.66 4.48 -36.60
N ASP A 507 19.71 4.38 -37.54
CA ASP A 507 19.86 4.80 -38.94
C ASP A 507 19.60 6.30 -39.18
N LEU A 508 19.09 6.98 -38.16
CA LEU A 508 18.69 8.40 -38.21
C LEU A 508 19.87 9.38 -38.36
N THR A 509 19.57 10.54 -38.95
CA THR A 509 20.48 11.70 -39.00
C THR A 509 20.28 12.62 -37.79
N GLU A 510 21.28 13.43 -37.45
CA GLU A 510 21.15 14.44 -36.38
C GLU A 510 19.96 15.39 -36.62
N ALA A 511 19.66 15.74 -37.88
CA ALA A 511 18.51 16.57 -38.23
C ALA A 511 17.16 15.88 -37.95
N GLN A 512 17.05 14.57 -38.20
CA GLN A 512 15.83 13.81 -37.87
C GLN A 512 15.63 13.71 -36.35
N LEU A 513 16.70 13.48 -35.60
CA LEU A 513 16.67 13.47 -34.12
C LEU A 513 16.28 14.83 -33.56
N THR A 514 16.91 15.90 -34.04
CA THR A 514 16.63 17.29 -33.64
C THR A 514 15.16 17.65 -33.87
N SER A 515 14.60 17.23 -35.01
CA SER A 515 13.19 17.45 -35.33
C SER A 515 12.25 16.64 -34.41
N ALA A 516 12.62 15.42 -34.07
CA ALA A 516 11.81 14.57 -33.19
C ALA A 516 11.80 15.06 -31.74
N PHE A 517 12.95 15.49 -31.22
CA PHE A 517 13.12 15.88 -29.81
C PHE A 517 12.85 17.36 -29.54
N LYS A 518 12.43 18.14 -30.56
CA LYS A 518 12.27 19.59 -30.49
C LYS A 518 11.47 20.11 -29.29
N ASN A 519 10.44 19.38 -28.85
CA ASN A 519 9.56 19.80 -27.76
C ASN A 519 9.92 19.17 -26.41
N MET A 520 10.78 18.14 -26.39
CA MET A 520 11.13 17.42 -25.17
C MET A 520 12.09 18.26 -24.32
N LYS A 521 11.65 18.54 -23.09
CA LYS A 521 12.38 19.28 -22.06
C LYS A 521 12.76 18.39 -20.88
N ILE A 522 11.93 17.42 -20.55
CA ILE A 522 12.15 16.49 -19.43
C ILE A 522 12.10 15.07 -19.99
N LEU A 523 13.13 14.27 -19.70
CA LEU A 523 13.16 12.84 -19.95
C LEU A 523 13.08 12.11 -18.62
N VAL A 524 12.07 11.27 -18.44
CA VAL A 524 11.93 10.35 -17.31
C VAL A 524 12.29 8.94 -17.79
N GLY A 525 13.36 8.36 -17.26
CA GLY A 525 13.95 7.09 -17.71
C GLY A 525 15.44 7.18 -18.04
N SER A 526 15.97 6.23 -18.81
CA SER A 526 17.39 6.20 -19.18
C SER A 526 17.73 7.02 -20.43
N LEU A 527 18.98 7.51 -20.50
CA LEU A 527 19.56 8.07 -21.73
C LEU A 527 20.91 7.42 -22.02
N VAL A 528 20.98 6.61 -23.08
CA VAL A 528 22.18 5.89 -23.50
C VAL A 528 22.53 6.26 -24.92
N VAL A 529 23.72 6.84 -25.13
CA VAL A 529 24.27 7.16 -26.45
C VAL A 529 25.59 6.43 -26.64
N THR A 530 25.61 5.43 -27.51
CA THR A 530 26.76 4.52 -27.63
C THR A 530 27.13 4.16 -29.06
N ARG A 531 28.44 4.10 -29.35
CA ARG A 531 28.98 3.66 -30.65
C ARG A 531 28.38 4.41 -31.86
N THR A 532 28.01 5.68 -31.68
CA THR A 532 27.34 6.46 -32.72
C THR A 532 28.34 7.13 -33.68
N LYS A 533 27.81 7.57 -34.83
CA LYS A 533 28.54 8.33 -35.85
C LYS A 533 28.50 9.86 -35.64
N TYR A 534 27.77 10.32 -34.62
CA TYR A 534 27.48 11.72 -34.37
C TYR A 534 28.68 12.46 -33.78
N THR A 535 28.77 13.76 -34.05
CA THR A 535 29.86 14.61 -33.53
C THR A 535 29.45 15.33 -32.25
N SER A 536 28.16 15.46 -31.97
CA SER A 536 27.65 16.05 -30.74
C SER A 536 26.28 15.47 -30.34
N GLY A 537 25.84 15.78 -29.13
CA GLY A 537 24.49 15.52 -28.62
C GLY A 537 23.48 16.65 -28.85
N ARG A 538 23.79 17.63 -29.70
CA ARG A 538 22.96 18.84 -29.92
C ARG A 538 21.54 18.57 -30.41
N PHE A 539 21.26 17.37 -30.92
CA PHE A 539 19.90 16.94 -31.20
C PHE A 539 19.00 16.88 -29.95
N LEU A 540 19.58 16.97 -28.74
CA LEU A 540 18.92 17.12 -27.44
C LEU A 540 19.11 18.53 -26.83
N GLU A 541 19.44 19.56 -27.61
CA GLU A 541 19.70 20.93 -27.08
C GLU A 541 18.52 21.51 -26.28
N GLY A 542 17.28 21.11 -26.57
CA GLY A 542 16.08 21.53 -25.84
C GLY A 542 15.88 20.87 -24.46
N LEU A 543 16.67 19.85 -24.13
CA LEU A 543 16.54 19.07 -22.89
C LEU A 543 16.99 19.88 -21.68
N GLU A 544 16.11 20.00 -20.68
CA GLU A 544 16.30 20.77 -19.44
C GLU A 544 16.60 19.88 -18.23
N SER A 545 16.02 18.67 -18.18
CA SER A 545 16.19 17.70 -17.08
C SER A 545 16.18 16.24 -17.55
N VAL A 546 16.95 15.38 -16.87
CA VAL A 546 16.84 13.91 -16.97
C VAL A 546 16.62 13.31 -15.59
N GLU A 547 15.55 12.52 -15.46
CA GLU A 547 15.09 11.91 -14.23
C GLU A 547 15.11 10.39 -14.32
N CYS A 548 16.09 9.72 -13.70
CA CYS A 548 16.36 8.32 -13.97
C CYS A 548 15.83 7.32 -12.94
N ASP A 549 15.51 7.72 -11.71
CA ASP A 549 15.54 6.80 -10.56
C ASP A 549 16.76 5.86 -10.70
N ASP A 550 16.63 4.54 -10.63
CA ASP A 550 17.78 3.61 -10.70
C ASP A 550 18.47 3.49 -12.09
N SER A 551 18.05 4.25 -13.10
CA SER A 551 18.58 4.23 -14.47
C SER A 551 19.85 5.08 -14.69
N VAL A 552 20.36 5.09 -15.93
CA VAL A 552 21.67 5.66 -16.28
C VAL A 552 21.61 6.78 -17.31
N PHE A 553 22.52 7.75 -17.17
CA PHE A 553 22.87 8.74 -18.18
C PHE A 553 24.26 8.40 -18.72
N MET A 554 24.33 7.88 -19.95
CA MET A 554 25.53 7.24 -20.48
C MET A 554 25.87 7.71 -21.90
N TRP A 555 27.11 8.17 -22.08
CA TRP A 555 27.67 8.54 -23.38
C TRP A 555 29.01 7.84 -23.56
N ILE A 556 29.02 6.71 -24.27
CA ILE A 556 30.20 5.84 -24.34
C ILE A 556 30.59 5.41 -25.75
N LEU A 557 31.88 5.19 -26.00
CA LEU A 557 32.40 4.62 -27.25
C LEU A 557 32.04 5.43 -28.51
N ASN A 558 31.76 6.73 -28.41
CA ASN A 558 31.44 7.59 -29.55
C ASN A 558 32.73 8.24 -30.10
N SER A 559 33.41 7.55 -31.01
CA SER A 559 34.77 7.91 -31.47
C SER A 559 34.86 9.26 -32.20
N LYS A 560 33.76 9.76 -32.76
CA LYS A 560 33.68 11.03 -33.50
C LYS A 560 33.14 12.20 -32.67
N MET A 561 32.68 11.93 -31.45
CA MET A 561 32.03 12.92 -30.62
C MET A 561 33.05 13.90 -30.06
N THR A 562 32.83 15.19 -30.28
CA THR A 562 33.71 16.28 -29.83
C THR A 562 33.20 16.98 -28.58
N GLU A 563 31.89 16.92 -28.32
CA GLU A 563 31.20 17.53 -27.17
C GLU A 563 29.81 16.89 -26.93
N LEU A 564 29.19 17.12 -25.77
CA LEU A 564 27.77 16.79 -25.53
C LEU A 564 26.86 17.85 -26.15
N GLY A 565 27.11 19.13 -25.88
CA GLY A 565 26.32 20.24 -26.46
C GLY A 565 24.88 20.35 -25.92
N LEU A 566 24.68 19.98 -24.66
CA LEU A 566 23.38 20.05 -23.98
C LEU A 566 23.25 21.38 -23.22
N ALA A 567 23.16 22.48 -23.98
CA ALA A 567 23.27 23.83 -23.43
C ALA A 567 22.16 24.20 -22.44
N ASN A 568 20.95 23.66 -22.60
CA ASN A 568 19.81 23.96 -21.72
C ASN A 568 19.68 23.00 -20.53
N LEU A 569 20.55 21.98 -20.42
CA LEU A 569 20.44 20.98 -19.37
C LEU A 569 20.82 21.59 -18.02
N THR A 570 19.90 21.53 -17.05
CA THR A 570 20.06 22.14 -15.72
C THR A 570 20.15 21.12 -14.60
N SER A 571 19.52 19.94 -14.77
CA SER A 571 19.48 18.88 -13.77
C SER A 571 19.61 17.49 -14.35
N ILE A 572 20.31 16.62 -13.62
CA ILE A 572 20.37 15.18 -13.85
C ILE A 572 20.23 14.49 -12.48
N SER A 573 19.28 13.55 -12.34
CA SER A 573 19.13 12.71 -11.14
C SER A 573 19.61 11.26 -11.36
N CYS A 574 20.57 11.08 -12.26
CA CYS A 574 21.08 9.79 -12.73
C CYS A 574 22.54 9.57 -12.32
N ARG A 575 23.03 8.33 -12.43
CA ARG A 575 24.48 8.07 -12.53
C ARG A 575 24.98 8.51 -13.91
N VAL A 576 26.09 9.26 -13.94
CA VAL A 576 26.64 9.84 -15.17
C VAL A 576 27.90 9.09 -15.58
N TYR A 577 27.87 8.51 -16.78
CA TYR A 577 29.00 7.79 -17.38
C TYR A 577 29.40 8.40 -18.72
N LEU A 578 30.62 8.94 -18.79
CA LEU A 578 31.19 9.52 -19.99
C LEU A 578 32.56 8.88 -20.26
N ALA A 579 32.57 7.87 -21.12
CA ALA A 579 33.76 7.03 -21.31
C ALA A 579 34.10 6.75 -22.77
N SER A 580 35.39 6.71 -23.10
CA SER A 580 35.86 6.25 -24.42
C SER A 580 35.39 7.10 -25.62
N ASN A 581 35.20 8.41 -25.42
CA ASN A 581 34.89 9.37 -26.49
C ASN A 581 36.17 10.11 -26.91
N LYS A 582 37.02 9.44 -27.71
CA LYS A 582 38.41 9.86 -27.98
C LYS A 582 38.58 11.21 -28.69
N ALA A 583 37.55 11.70 -29.38
CA ALA A 583 37.57 13.01 -30.04
C ALA A 583 37.03 14.14 -29.16
N MET A 584 36.54 13.84 -27.95
CA MET A 584 35.86 14.79 -27.09
C MET A 584 36.86 15.71 -26.41
N THR A 585 36.81 17.01 -26.72
CA THR A 585 37.73 18.03 -26.18
C THR A 585 37.07 18.92 -25.12
N ARG A 586 35.74 18.87 -24.98
CA ARG A 586 34.99 19.63 -23.96
C ARG A 586 33.63 18.96 -23.67
N LEU A 587 33.02 19.29 -22.52
CA LEU A 587 31.66 18.83 -22.20
C LEU A 587 30.58 19.64 -22.93
N ASN A 588 30.61 20.97 -22.78
CA ASN A 588 29.60 21.91 -23.27
C ASN A 588 28.21 21.67 -22.63
N VAL A 589 28.17 21.79 -21.30
CA VAL A 589 26.97 21.72 -20.44
C VAL A 589 26.95 22.88 -19.42
N PRO A 590 27.02 24.14 -19.88
CA PRO A 590 27.29 25.30 -19.02
C PRO A 590 26.23 25.56 -17.94
N ASN A 591 25.00 25.07 -18.11
CA ASN A 591 23.89 25.32 -17.20
C ASN A 591 23.60 24.19 -16.20
N LEU A 592 24.35 23.07 -16.24
CA LEU A 592 24.10 21.91 -15.39
C LEU A 592 24.53 22.18 -13.94
N LYS A 593 23.56 22.54 -13.09
CA LYS A 593 23.78 22.97 -11.70
C LYS A 593 23.38 21.94 -10.66
N LYS A 594 22.49 21.01 -11.02
CA LYS A 594 21.91 20.04 -10.08
C LYS A 594 22.25 18.62 -10.51
N LEU A 595 22.98 17.94 -9.66
CA LEU A 595 23.28 16.52 -9.79
C LEU A 595 22.76 15.85 -8.52
N ALA A 596 21.67 15.09 -8.65
CA ALA A 596 20.98 14.46 -7.53
C ALA A 596 21.13 12.93 -7.57
N SER A 597 21.16 12.29 -6.40
CA SER A 597 21.23 10.83 -6.33
C SER A 597 19.82 10.26 -6.50
N PRO A 598 19.65 9.18 -7.27
CA PRO A 598 18.33 8.64 -7.56
C PRO A 598 17.63 7.93 -6.40
N SER A 599 18.37 7.52 -5.37
CA SER A 599 17.79 6.81 -4.23
C SER A 599 18.01 7.58 -2.93
N PRO A 600 17.01 7.62 -2.02
CA PRO A 600 17.22 8.14 -0.65
C PRO A 600 18.33 7.40 0.11
N ASN A 601 18.67 6.16 -0.29
CA ASN A 601 19.74 5.36 0.31
C ASN A 601 21.15 5.69 -0.21
N TYR A 602 21.26 6.34 -1.37
CA TYR A 602 22.54 6.80 -1.90
C TYR A 602 22.77 8.26 -1.49
N THR A 603 23.72 8.48 -0.59
CA THR A 603 24.03 9.83 -0.09
C THR A 603 24.80 10.69 -1.11
N ARG A 604 25.17 10.15 -2.29
CA ARG A 604 26.10 10.74 -3.26
C ARG A 604 25.75 10.44 -4.73
N VAL A 605 26.25 11.25 -5.66
CA VAL A 605 26.15 11.10 -7.13
C VAL A 605 27.52 10.75 -7.70
N ASP A 606 27.61 9.64 -8.44
CA ASP A 606 28.83 9.21 -9.12
C ASP A 606 28.88 9.77 -10.56
N ILE A 607 29.93 10.54 -10.86
CA ILE A 607 30.30 10.93 -12.22
C ILE A 607 31.59 10.19 -12.60
N ASP A 608 31.52 9.35 -13.62
CA ASP A 608 32.70 8.68 -14.19
C ASP A 608 33.04 9.28 -15.55
N ILE A 609 34.16 10.00 -15.61
CA ILE A 609 34.72 10.57 -16.84
C ILE A 609 36.08 9.93 -17.09
N ASN A 610 36.20 9.13 -18.15
CA ASN A 610 37.46 8.47 -18.48
C ASN A 610 37.67 8.30 -19.99
N THR A 611 38.94 8.11 -20.39
CA THR A 611 39.30 7.73 -21.78
C THR A 611 38.76 8.73 -22.84
N LEU A 612 38.99 10.04 -22.62
CA LEU A 612 38.62 11.12 -23.55
C LEU A 612 39.82 11.58 -24.40
N SER A 613 39.67 12.69 -25.15
CA SER A 613 40.80 13.30 -25.85
C SER A 613 41.90 13.74 -24.88
N PRO A 614 43.19 13.67 -25.25
CA PRO A 614 44.28 14.30 -24.48
C PRO A 614 44.09 15.81 -24.30
N ASP A 615 43.36 16.46 -25.21
CA ASP A 615 43.05 17.90 -25.16
C ASP A 615 41.72 18.20 -24.43
N PHE A 616 41.17 17.23 -23.71
CA PHE A 616 39.91 17.40 -23.01
C PHE A 616 40.05 18.36 -21.82
N CYS A 617 39.21 19.40 -21.81
CA CYS A 617 39.13 20.38 -20.73
C CYS A 617 37.69 20.56 -20.27
N ILE A 618 37.51 20.69 -18.94
CA ILE A 618 36.27 21.17 -18.33
C ILE A 618 36.45 22.66 -18.04
N THR A 619 35.46 23.49 -18.37
CA THR A 619 35.55 24.93 -18.10
C THR A 619 35.43 25.23 -16.61
N ILE A 620 35.91 26.41 -16.19
CA ILE A 620 35.79 26.87 -14.80
C ILE A 620 34.31 26.95 -14.39
N GLU A 621 33.43 27.40 -15.29
CA GLU A 621 31.99 27.50 -15.05
C GLU A 621 31.35 26.13 -14.81
N GLU A 622 31.60 25.16 -15.69
CA GLU A 622 31.09 23.79 -15.55
C GLU A 622 31.60 23.13 -14.25
N MET A 623 32.89 23.27 -13.95
CA MET A 623 33.48 22.73 -12.72
C MET A 623 32.88 23.38 -11.47
N THR A 624 32.65 24.70 -11.50
CA THR A 624 32.03 25.44 -10.40
C THR A 624 30.61 24.92 -10.14
N ASN A 625 29.83 24.69 -11.20
CA ASN A 625 28.49 24.14 -11.06
C ASN A 625 28.50 22.72 -10.47
N PHE A 626 29.46 21.87 -10.85
CA PHE A 626 29.62 20.53 -10.27
C PHE A 626 29.96 20.59 -8.78
N CYS A 627 30.89 21.46 -8.38
CA CYS A 627 31.27 21.65 -6.98
C CYS A 627 30.15 22.21 -6.09
N GLN A 628 29.17 22.92 -6.66
CA GLN A 628 28.01 23.42 -5.91
C GLN A 628 26.98 22.33 -5.56
N SER A 629 27.04 21.16 -6.21
CA SER A 629 26.18 20.03 -5.86
C SER A 629 26.68 19.37 -4.57
N LYS A 630 25.87 19.43 -3.49
CA LYS A 630 26.25 19.04 -2.10
C LYS A 630 26.58 17.54 -1.89
N LYS A 631 26.72 16.74 -2.95
CA LYS A 631 26.75 15.27 -2.91
C LYS A 631 27.58 14.63 -4.05
N LEU A 632 28.49 15.35 -4.69
CA LEU A 632 29.29 14.84 -5.82
C LEU A 632 30.48 13.98 -5.35
N ARG A 633 30.76 12.86 -6.04
CA ARG A 633 32.03 12.11 -5.95
C ARG A 633 32.82 12.21 -7.25
#